data_AF-A0AA41TZK8-F1
#
_entry.id   AF-A0AA41TZK8-F1
#
_cell.length_a   1.000
_cell.length_b   1.000
_cell.length_c   1.000
_cell.angle_alpha   90.00
_cell.angle_beta   90.00
_cell.angle_gamma   90.00
#
_symmetry.space_group_name_H-M   'P 1'
#
loop_
_entity.id
_entity.type
_entity.pdbx_description
1 polymer ?
#
loop_
_entity_poly.entity_id
_entity_poly.type
_entity_poly.pdbx_seq_one_letter_code
_entity_poly.pdbx_strand_id
1 'polypeptide(L)'
;MVRTPLTDEQRDRGRVLGQVLREARGRRSAAQVSAESGVPLDTLRKIERGAIALPAFFTVAQLAKVLDLDLSALAEELLAVESAPEAGAA
;
A
#
# COMPACT_ATOMS: atom_id res chain seq x y z
N MET A 1 -10.82 -23.10 4.87
CA MET A 1 -11.26 -21.79 5.36
C MET A 1 -11.59 -20.92 4.15
N VAL A 2 -12.83 -20.46 4.02
CA VAL A 2 -13.24 -19.60 2.90
C VAL A 2 -12.66 -18.21 3.17
N ARG A 3 -11.81 -17.70 2.28
CA ARG A 3 -11.36 -16.30 2.34
C ARG A 3 -12.49 -15.43 1.81
N THR A 4 -12.91 -14.44 2.61
CA THR A 4 -13.77 -13.37 2.11
C THR A 4 -13.07 -12.70 0.93
N PRO A 5 -13.72 -12.58 -0.23
CA PRO A 5 -13.14 -11.86 -1.35
C PRO A 5 -12.91 -10.40 -0.98
N LEU A 6 -11.83 -9.83 -1.48
CA LEU A 6 -11.56 -8.40 -1.33
C LEU A 6 -12.59 -7.61 -2.14
N THR A 7 -13.08 -6.50 -1.60
CA THR A 7 -13.88 -5.54 -2.37
C THR A 7 -12.99 -4.82 -3.38
N ASP A 8 -13.61 -4.21 -4.40
CA ASP A 8 -12.91 -3.40 -5.39
C ASP A 8 -12.20 -2.22 -4.72
N GLU A 9 -12.90 -1.53 -3.81
CA GLU A 9 -12.38 -0.47 -2.95
C GLU A 9 -11.10 -0.86 -2.19
N GLN A 10 -11.08 -2.05 -1.59
CA GLN A 10 -9.90 -2.56 -0.87
C GLN A 10 -8.72 -2.78 -1.83
N ARG A 11 -8.98 -3.23 -3.06
CA ARG A 11 -7.94 -3.42 -4.07
C ARG A 11 -7.43 -2.08 -4.59
N ASP A 12 -8.31 -1.10 -4.81
CA ASP A 12 -7.93 0.26 -5.22
C ASP A 12 -7.08 0.95 -4.16
N ARG A 13 -7.50 0.92 -2.88
CA ARG A 13 -6.70 1.44 -1.77
C ARG A 13 -5.31 0.83 -1.71
N GLY A 14 -5.21 -0.49 -1.87
CA GLY A 14 -3.91 -1.17 -1.92
C GLY A 14 -3.03 -0.73 -3.09
N ARG A 15 -3.62 -0.48 -4.27
CA ARG A 15 -2.90 0.06 -5.43
C ARG A 15 -2.39 1.48 -5.18
N VAL A 16 -3.26 2.36 -4.69
CA VAL A 16 -2.93 3.76 -4.36
C VAL A 16 -1.81 3.82 -3.30
N LEU A 17 -1.95 3.06 -2.21
CA LEU A 17 -0.91 2.96 -1.18
C LEU A 17 0.44 2.51 -1.77
N GLY A 18 0.42 1.48 -2.63
CA GLY A 18 1.63 0.99 -3.30
C GLY A 18 2.30 2.06 -4.15
N GLN A 19 1.51 2.86 -4.87
CA GLN A 19 1.99 3.97 -5.68
C GLN A 19 2.63 5.07 -4.81
N VAL A 20 1.94 5.54 -3.77
CA VAL A 20 2.46 6.58 -2.86
C VAL A 20 3.79 6.16 -2.24
N LEU A 21 3.88 4.91 -1.74
CA LEU A 21 5.11 4.40 -1.15
C LEU A 21 6.26 4.31 -2.17
N ARG A 22 5.96 3.91 -3.41
CA ARG A 22 6.94 3.82 -4.48
C ARG A 22 7.45 5.20 -4.91
N GLU A 23 6.56 6.19 -4.97
CA GLU A 23 6.89 7.57 -5.29
C GLU A 23 7.76 8.19 -4.18
N ALA A 24 7.38 8.01 -2.92
CA ALA A 24 8.15 8.46 -1.76
C ALA A 24 9.54 7.80 -1.66
N ARG A 25 9.65 6.52 -2.07
CA ARG A 25 10.95 5.86 -2.19
C ARG A 25 11.84 6.55 -3.23
N GLY A 26 11.27 7.03 -4.33
CA GLY A 26 11.98 7.73 -5.39
C GLY A 26 13.11 6.91 -5.98
N ARG A 27 14.34 7.45 -5.96
CA ARG A 27 15.54 6.80 -6.52
C ARG A 27 16.17 5.76 -5.59
N ARG A 28 15.77 5.69 -4.32
CA ARG A 28 16.29 4.68 -3.37
C ARG A 28 15.89 3.30 -3.86
N SER A 29 16.77 2.31 -3.74
CA SER A 29 16.43 0.94 -4.12
C SER A 29 15.44 0.33 -3.11
N ALA A 30 14.58 -0.58 -3.55
CA ALA A 30 13.71 -1.31 -2.63
C ALA A 30 14.52 -2.11 -1.59
N ALA A 31 15.71 -2.61 -1.96
CA ALA A 31 16.60 -3.30 -1.03
C ALA A 31 17.10 -2.38 0.09
N GLN A 32 17.44 -1.13 -0.24
CA GLN A 32 17.86 -0.14 0.75
C GLN A 32 16.73 0.18 1.74
N VAL A 33 15.52 0.51 1.24
CA VAL A 33 14.37 0.80 2.12
C VAL A 33 13.96 -0.42 2.93
N SER A 34 14.06 -1.63 2.38
CA SER A 34 13.81 -2.87 3.11
C SER A 34 14.78 -3.03 4.30
N ALA A 35 16.07 -2.78 4.10
CA ALA A 35 17.06 -2.85 5.16
C ALA A 35 16.83 -1.79 6.26
N GLU A 36 16.47 -0.56 5.87
CA GLU A 36 16.20 0.54 6.81
C GLU A 36 14.89 0.36 7.59
N SER A 37 13.85 -0.21 6.97
CA SER A 37 12.51 -0.35 7.57
C SER A 37 12.32 -1.65 8.34
N GLY A 38 13.16 -2.66 8.13
CA GLY A 38 12.95 -4.02 8.65
C GLY A 38 11.83 -4.78 7.94
N VAL A 39 11.19 -4.21 6.93
CA VAL A 39 10.17 -4.88 6.12
C VAL A 39 10.85 -5.77 5.08
N PRO A 40 10.47 -7.06 4.94
CA PRO A 40 11.08 -7.95 3.95
C PRO A 40 10.98 -7.39 2.52
N LEU A 41 12.06 -7.51 1.74
CA LEU A 41 12.15 -6.96 0.38
C LEU A 41 11.00 -7.44 -0.53
N ASP A 42 10.66 -8.73 -0.48
CA ASP A 42 9.55 -9.27 -1.27
C ASP A 42 8.20 -8.72 -0.82
N THR A 43 8.03 -8.45 0.47
CA THR A 43 6.83 -7.80 1.01
C THR A 43 6.73 -6.37 0.50
N LEU A 44 7.80 -5.57 0.62
CA LEU A 44 7.84 -4.21 0.09
C LEU A 44 7.52 -4.18 -1.42
N ARG A 45 8.14 -5.05 -2.22
CA ARG A 45 7.87 -5.15 -3.67
C ARG A 45 6.44 -5.56 -4.01
N LYS A 46 5.76 -6.31 -3.15
CA LYS A 46 4.35 -6.66 -3.32
C LYS A 46 3.45 -5.47 -2.97
N ILE A 47 3.77 -4.75 -1.89
CA ILE A 47 3.06 -3.54 -1.50
C ILE A 47 3.15 -2.48 -2.60
N GLU A 48 4.36 -2.16 -3.09
CA GLU A 48 4.59 -1.15 -4.13
C GLU A 48 3.93 -1.43 -5.49
N ARG A 49 3.52 -2.68 -5.72
CA ARG A 49 2.77 -3.08 -6.93
C ARG A 49 1.27 -3.20 -6.68
N GLY A 50 0.80 -2.88 -5.48
CA GLY A 50 -0.60 -3.06 -5.08
C GLY A 50 -1.04 -4.53 -4.97
N ALA A 51 -0.11 -5.48 -4.90
CA ALA A 51 -0.42 -6.91 -4.81
C ALA A 51 -0.89 -7.34 -3.41
N ILE A 52 -0.70 -6.49 -2.40
CA ILE A 52 -1.22 -6.65 -1.04
C ILE A 52 -2.25 -5.55 -0.83
N ALA A 53 -3.53 -5.90 -0.90
CA ALA A 53 -4.64 -4.95 -0.76
C ALA A 53 -4.73 -4.35 0.65
N LEU A 54 -4.55 -5.19 1.67
CA LEU A 54 -4.65 -4.83 3.08
C LEU A 54 -3.33 -5.19 3.79
N PRO A 55 -2.27 -4.39 3.62
CA PRO A 55 -1.03 -4.60 4.37
C PRO A 55 -1.26 -4.32 5.85
N ALA A 56 -0.50 -5.01 6.70
CA ALA A 56 -0.61 -4.82 8.14
C ALA A 56 -0.19 -3.39 8.54
N PHE A 57 -0.92 -2.79 9.49
CA PHE A 57 -0.68 -1.42 9.95
C PHE A 57 0.80 -1.14 10.30
N PHE A 58 1.42 -2.00 11.11
CA PHE A 58 2.83 -1.83 11.50
C PHE A 58 3.80 -1.93 10.32
N THR A 59 3.45 -2.67 9.26
CA THR A 59 4.25 -2.68 8.03
C THR A 59 4.21 -1.31 7.34
N VAL A 60 3.02 -0.72 7.23
CA VAL A 60 2.86 0.63 6.65
C VAL A 60 3.57 1.68 7.52
N ALA A 61 3.42 1.62 8.83
CA ALA A 61 4.05 2.57 9.76
C ALA A 61 5.59 2.51 9.71
N GLN A 62 6.19 1.31 9.61
CA GLN A 62 7.63 1.15 9.45
C GLN A 62 8.14 1.77 8.14
N LEU A 63 7.40 1.58 7.04
CA LEU A 63 7.74 2.18 5.75
C LEU A 63 7.59 3.70 5.78
N ALA A 64 6.48 4.21 6.33
CA ALA A 64 6.23 5.64 6.43
C ALA A 64 7.34 6.36 7.20
N LYS A 65 7.80 5.78 8.32
CA LYS A 65 8.92 6.31 9.10
C LYS A 65 10.22 6.45 8.29
N VAL A 66 10.56 5.45 7.47
CA VAL A 66 11.79 5.46 6.66
C VAL A 66 11.66 6.33 5.41
N LEU A 67 10.45 6.46 4.89
CA LEU A 67 10.15 7.24 3.71
C LEU A 67 9.86 8.72 4.02
N ASP A 68 9.87 9.11 5.29
CA ASP A 68 9.53 10.45 5.79
C ASP A 68 8.10 10.89 5.37
N LEU A 69 7.15 9.97 5.54
CA LEU A 69 5.74 10.18 5.23
C LEU A 69 4.93 10.45 6.49
N ASP A 70 4.02 11.41 6.39
CA ASP A 70 2.98 11.62 7.41
C ASP A 70 1.87 10.57 7.25
N LEU A 71 1.62 9.80 8.31
CA LEU A 71 0.60 8.74 8.29
C LEU A 71 -0.82 9.29 8.23
N SER A 72 -1.06 10.51 8.72
CA SER A 72 -2.39 11.13 8.71
C SER A 72 -2.75 11.56 7.30
N ALA A 73 -1.85 12.25 6.61
CA ALA A 73 -1.99 12.62 5.21
C ALA A 73 -2.17 11.39 4.30
N LEU A 74 -1.38 10.34 4.54
CA LEU A 74 -1.55 9.07 3.83
C LEU A 74 -2.93 8.45 4.07
N ALA A 75 -3.43 8.47 5.31
CA ALA A 75 -4.75 7.95 5.62
C ALA A 75 -5.86 8.76 4.93
N GLU A 76 -5.77 10.09 4.91
CA GLU A 76 -6.71 10.96 4.22
C GLU A 76 -6.78 10.62 2.72
N GLU A 77 -5.63 10.46 2.06
CA GLU A 77 -5.55 10.10 0.64
C GLU A 77 -6.19 8.73 0.36
N LEU A 78 -5.93 7.73 1.20
CA LEU A 78 -6.48 6.37 1.02
C LEU A 78 -7.98 6.28 1.33
N LEU A 79 -8.48 7.10 2.25
CA LEU A 79 -9.90 7.15 2.58
C LEU A 79 -10.71 7.89 1.53
N ALA A 80 -10.10 8.84 0.80
CA ALA A 80 -10.69 9.54 -0.33
C ALA A 80 -10.80 8.68 -1.60
N VAL A 81 -10.21 7.47 -1.63
CA VAL A 81 -10.35 6.53 -2.74
C VAL A 81 -11.79 5.99 -2.76
N GLU A 82 -12.63 6.62 -3.57
CA GLU A 82 -13.97 6.14 -3.90
C GLU A 82 -13.90 5.09 -5.02
N SER A 83 -14.66 4.01 -4.87
CA SER A 83 -14.81 3.01 -5.93
C SER A 83 -15.66 3.59 -7.05
N ALA A 84 -15.23 3.46 -8.30
CA ALA A 84 -16.16 3.57 -9.42
C ALA A 84 -17.26 2.49 -9.26
N PRO A 85 -18.54 2.78 -9.57
CA PRO A 85 -19.60 1.79 -9.47
C PRO A 85 -19.25 0.58 -10.34
N GLU A 86 -19.38 -0.63 -9.78
CA GLU A 86 -19.12 -1.89 -10.47
C GLU A 86 -19.93 -1.95 -11.77
N ALA A 87 -19.27 -1.64 -12.90
CA ALA A 87 -19.84 -1.84 -14.22
C ALA A 87 -19.80 -3.34 -14.53
N GLY A 88 -20.79 -4.09 -14.06
CA GLY A 88 -21.02 -5.47 -14.51
C GLY A 88 -21.51 -6.44 -13.44
N ALA A 89 -22.76 -6.27 -13.02
CA ALA A 89 -23.60 -7.40 -12.60
C ALA A 89 -24.93 -7.29 -13.37
N ALA A 90 -24.91 -7.79 -14.60
CA ALA A 90 -26.08 -8.03 -15.44
C ALA A 90 -26.11 -9.51 -15.80
#